data_AF-A0A286EMA8-F1
#
_entry.id   AF-A0A286EMA8-F1
#
_cell.length_a   1.000
_cell.length_b   1.000
_cell.length_c   1.000
_cell.angle_alpha   90.00
_cell.angle_beta   90.00
_cell.angle_gamma   90.00
#
_symmetry.space_group_name_H-M   'P 1'
#
loop_
_entity.id
_entity.type
_entity.pdbx_description
1 polymer ?
#
loop_
_entity_poly.entity_id
_entity_poly.type
_entity_poly.pdbx_seq_one_letter_code
_entity_poly.pdbx_strand_id
1 'polypeptide(L)'
;MSGQPIDPNSSKILGLVSQAGTLNSDPNPTDITWVYASRGAIAKTMDFGIPDDEAQHQQVLIVAHGNFTSTTARVPAGATAPTGNVMELVYDTTTWESTDFGLATSAPDLTPLGQIYKSNG
;
A
#
# COMPACT_ATOMS: atom_id res chain seq x y z
N MET A 1 -18.02 11.95 -19.96
CA MET A 1 -17.04 10.89 -19.74
C MET A 1 -15.85 11.53 -19.02
N SER A 2 -15.76 11.42 -17.71
CA SER A 2 -14.59 11.91 -16.95
C SER A 2 -13.49 10.85 -17.05
N GLY A 3 -12.34 11.20 -17.64
CA GLY A 3 -11.17 10.33 -17.65
C GLY A 3 -10.69 10.07 -16.22
N GLN A 4 -10.08 8.90 -15.99
CA GLN A 4 -9.38 8.63 -14.73
C GLN A 4 -8.32 9.73 -14.50
N PRO A 5 -8.16 10.21 -13.26
CA PRO A 5 -7.08 11.14 -12.93
C PRO A 5 -5.73 10.52 -13.31
N ILE A 6 -4.85 11.32 -13.92
CA ILE A 6 -3.51 10.88 -14.31
C ILE A 6 -2.53 11.30 -13.22
N ASP A 7 -1.82 10.35 -12.64
CA ASP A 7 -0.71 10.62 -11.72
C ASP A 7 0.64 10.53 -12.46
N PRO A 8 1.48 11.58 -12.44
CA PRO A 8 2.82 11.52 -13.02
C PRO A 8 3.73 10.42 -12.43
N ASN A 9 3.47 9.94 -11.21
CA ASN A 9 4.26 8.90 -10.55
C ASN A 9 3.76 7.47 -10.82
N SER A 10 2.74 7.28 -11.67
CA SER A 10 2.11 5.97 -11.91
C SER A 10 3.13 4.86 -12.21
N SER A 11 4.08 5.08 -13.11
CA SER A 11 5.09 4.07 -13.45
C SER A 11 5.99 3.68 -12.28
N LYS A 12 6.33 4.63 -11.39
CA LYS A 12 7.12 4.34 -10.18
C LYS A 12 6.30 3.49 -9.21
N ILE A 13 5.05 3.87 -8.96
CA ILE A 13 4.13 3.17 -8.08
C ILE A 13 3.93 1.71 -8.55
N LEU A 14 3.68 1.51 -9.83
CA LEU A 14 3.54 0.16 -10.40
C LEU A 14 4.83 -0.68 -10.26
N GLY A 15 6.00 -0.05 -10.39
CA GLY A 15 7.28 -0.69 -10.13
C GLY A 15 7.44 -1.14 -8.66
N LEU A 16 7.06 -0.28 -7.71
CA LEU A 16 7.09 -0.61 -6.28
C LEU A 16 6.13 -1.77 -5.95
N VAL A 17 4.93 -1.76 -6.52
CA VAL A 17 3.95 -2.84 -6.32
C VAL A 17 4.46 -4.17 -6.88
N SER A 18 5.04 -4.18 -8.09
CA SER A 18 5.60 -5.41 -8.68
C SER A 18 6.76 -5.96 -7.85
N GLN A 19 7.64 -5.09 -7.34
CA GLN A 19 8.72 -5.47 -6.44
C GLN A 19 8.19 -6.07 -5.14
N ALA A 20 7.25 -5.39 -4.48
CA ALA A 20 6.64 -5.85 -3.23
C ALA A 20 5.87 -7.17 -3.42
N GLY A 21 5.15 -7.31 -4.53
CA GLY A 21 4.45 -8.54 -4.88
C GLY A 21 5.40 -9.73 -5.03
N THR A 22 6.51 -9.54 -5.75
CA THR A 22 7.56 -10.57 -5.89
C THR A 22 8.14 -10.99 -4.54
N LEU A 23 8.41 -10.04 -3.64
CA LEU A 23 8.88 -10.33 -2.29
C LEU A 23 7.85 -11.10 -1.44
N ASN A 24 6.56 -10.92 -1.74
CA ASN A 24 5.45 -11.56 -1.05
C ASN A 24 4.82 -12.71 -1.86
N SER A 25 5.62 -13.36 -2.72
CA SER A 25 5.26 -14.57 -3.48
C SER A 25 4.11 -14.43 -4.50
N ASP A 26 3.69 -13.21 -4.83
CA ASP A 26 2.75 -12.94 -5.91
C ASP A 26 3.28 -11.84 -6.85
N PRO A 27 3.94 -12.20 -7.96
CA PRO A 27 4.56 -11.24 -8.86
C PRO A 27 3.54 -10.48 -9.74
N ASN A 28 2.25 -10.83 -9.72
CA ASN A 28 1.24 -10.21 -10.56
C ASN A 28 0.06 -9.61 -9.77
N PRO A 29 0.28 -8.61 -8.89
CA PRO A 29 -0.81 -7.92 -8.23
C PRO A 29 -1.76 -7.23 -9.23
N THR A 30 -3.05 -7.24 -8.94
CA THR A 30 -4.11 -6.61 -9.75
C THR A 30 -4.84 -5.52 -8.97
N ASP A 31 -5.75 -4.82 -9.65
CA ASP A 31 -6.66 -3.82 -9.04
C ASP A 31 -5.94 -2.80 -8.16
N ILE A 32 -4.83 -2.28 -8.68
CA ILE A 32 -3.94 -1.39 -7.95
C ILE A 32 -4.59 -0.01 -7.88
N THR A 33 -4.75 0.48 -6.65
CA THR A 33 -5.26 1.82 -6.38
C THR A 33 -4.34 2.53 -5.40
N TRP A 34 -4.28 3.85 -5.47
CA TRP A 34 -3.47 4.62 -4.52
C TRP A 34 -4.04 6.00 -4.26
N VAL A 35 -3.65 6.57 -3.12
CA VAL A 35 -4.03 7.90 -2.67
C VAL A 35 -2.87 8.56 -1.95
N TYR A 36 -2.71 9.86 -2.18
CA TYR A 36 -1.76 10.69 -1.45
C TYR A 36 -2.47 11.32 -0.25
N ALA A 37 -1.90 11.15 0.94
CA ALA A 37 -2.47 11.69 2.16
C ALA A 37 -1.38 11.89 3.23
N SER A 38 -1.73 12.57 4.32
CA SER A 38 -0.82 12.66 5.46
C SER A 38 -0.70 11.30 6.17
N ARG A 39 0.47 11.04 6.77
CA ARG A 39 0.74 9.83 7.55
C ARG A 39 -0.32 9.60 8.63
N GLY A 40 -0.77 10.66 9.31
CA GLY A 40 -1.82 10.57 10.31
C GLY A 40 -3.21 10.20 9.77
N ALA A 41 -3.52 10.52 8.52
CA ALA A 41 -4.76 10.08 7.89
C ALA A 41 -4.66 8.60 7.49
N ILE A 42 -3.54 8.18 6.90
CA ILE A 42 -3.27 6.78 6.53
C ILE A 42 -3.28 5.87 7.77
N ALA A 43 -2.61 6.29 8.84
CA ALA A 43 -2.56 5.57 10.11
C ALA A 43 -3.96 5.29 10.69
N LYS A 44 -4.88 6.25 10.60
CA LYS A 44 -6.28 6.06 11.00
C LYS A 44 -7.04 5.09 10.10
N THR A 45 -6.76 5.11 8.80
CA THR A 45 -7.41 4.23 7.82
C THR A 45 -6.94 2.77 7.96
N MET A 46 -5.67 2.57 8.28
CA MET A 46 -5.05 1.24 8.43
C MET A 46 -4.97 0.75 9.89
N ASP A 47 -5.46 1.55 10.84
CA ASP A 47 -5.44 1.26 12.28
C ASP A 47 -4.04 0.93 12.86
N PHE A 48 -3.04 1.76 12.52
CA PHE A 48 -1.69 1.68 13.10
C PHE A 48 -1.29 2.97 13.85
N GLY A 49 -0.32 2.84 14.76
CA GLY A 49 0.18 3.96 15.57
C GLY A 49 1.31 4.73 14.91
N ILE A 50 1.36 6.04 15.11
CA ILE A 50 2.44 6.92 14.62
C ILE A 50 2.91 7.90 15.69
N PRO A 51 4.15 8.41 15.61
CA PRO A 51 4.58 9.57 16.38
C PRO A 51 3.75 10.81 16.05
N ASP A 52 3.43 11.63 17.08
CA ASP A 52 2.59 12.83 16.93
C ASP A 52 3.20 13.86 15.96
N ASP A 53 4.53 13.98 15.93
CA ASP A 53 5.29 14.91 15.09
C ASP A 53 5.35 14.49 13.62
N GLU A 54 4.95 13.26 13.28
CA GLU A 54 4.96 12.77 11.90
C GLU A 54 3.58 12.82 11.22
N ALA A 55 2.52 13.21 11.93
CA ALA A 55 1.14 13.13 11.45
C ALA A 55 0.87 13.92 10.15
N GLN A 56 1.65 14.97 9.89
CA GLN A 56 1.53 15.83 8.72
C GLN A 56 2.41 15.42 7.53
N HIS A 57 3.33 14.46 7.70
CA HIS A 57 4.21 14.00 6.63
C HIS A 57 3.41 13.39 5.47
N GLN A 58 3.76 13.77 4.24
CA GLN A 58 3.02 13.34 3.05
C GLN A 58 3.50 11.98 2.55
N GLN A 59 2.55 11.07 2.40
CA GLN A 59 2.77 9.69 2.02
C GLN A 59 1.82 9.28 0.90
N VAL A 60 2.13 8.16 0.27
CA VAL A 60 1.20 7.46 -0.62
C VAL A 60 0.83 6.13 0.00
N LEU A 61 -0.47 5.88 0.15
CA LEU A 61 -1.00 4.55 0.43
C LEU A 61 -1.35 3.90 -0.90
N ILE A 62 -0.76 2.74 -1.16
CA ILE A 62 -1.03 1.90 -2.33
C ILE A 62 -1.69 0.62 -1.85
N VAL A 63 -2.79 0.24 -2.49
CA VAL A 63 -3.54 -0.98 -2.23
C VAL A 63 -3.56 -1.80 -3.50
N ALA A 64 -3.13 -3.06 -3.41
CA ALA A 64 -3.14 -4.01 -4.52
C ALA A 64 -3.79 -5.33 -4.08
N HIS A 65 -4.41 -6.03 -5.03
CA HIS A 65 -5.05 -7.33 -4.82
C HIS A 65 -4.19 -8.46 -5.38
N GLY A 66 -4.27 -9.64 -4.76
CA GLY A 66 -3.48 -10.81 -5.15
C GLY A 66 -3.64 -11.98 -4.17
N ASN A 67 -2.62 -12.83 -4.07
CA ASN A 67 -2.50 -13.95 -3.14
C ASN A 67 -1.12 -13.90 -2.47
N PHE A 68 -0.98 -13.02 -1.49
CA PHE A 68 0.31 -12.70 -0.89
C PHE A 68 0.66 -13.63 0.27
N THR A 69 1.94 -13.94 0.39
CA THR A 69 2.55 -14.62 1.54
C THR A 69 3.81 -13.87 1.94
N SER A 70 3.86 -13.33 3.16
CA SER A 70 5.04 -12.62 3.66
C SER A 70 6.12 -13.61 4.10
N THR A 71 7.01 -13.93 3.17
CA THR A 71 8.10 -14.90 3.39
C THR A 71 9.22 -14.39 4.30
N THR A 72 9.26 -13.08 4.53
CA THR A 72 10.29 -12.40 5.33
C THR A 72 9.78 -11.96 6.70
N ALA A 73 8.50 -12.16 7.01
CA ALA A 73 7.93 -11.85 8.32
C ALA A 73 8.59 -12.69 9.41
N ARG A 74 8.99 -12.03 10.50
CA ARG A 74 9.44 -12.72 11.72
C ARG A 74 8.22 -13.29 12.45
N VAL A 75 8.03 -14.60 12.34
CA VAL A 75 6.96 -15.32 13.05
C VAL A 75 7.54 -16.22 14.15
N PRO A 76 6.78 -16.53 15.21
CA PRO A 76 7.18 -17.52 16.20
C PRO A 76 7.52 -18.88 15.57
N ALA A 77 8.37 -19.66 16.23
CA ALA A 77 8.73 -20.99 15.75
C ALA A 77 7.48 -21.88 15.57
N GLY A 78 7.32 -22.46 14.37
CA GLY A 78 6.18 -23.31 14.02
C GLY A 78 4.92 -22.58 13.55
N ALA A 79 4.89 -21.25 13.58
CA ALA A 79 3.80 -20.47 12.98
C ALA A 79 3.94 -20.42 11.45
N THR A 80 2.80 -20.33 10.76
CA THR A 80 2.76 -20.10 9.32
C THR A 80 3.13 -18.67 8.98
N ALA A 81 3.69 -18.46 7.79
CA ALA A 81 3.89 -17.11 7.25
C ALA A 81 2.54 -16.36 7.16
N PRO A 82 2.50 -15.04 7.43
CA PRO A 82 1.30 -14.24 7.22
C PRO A 82 0.88 -14.27 5.76
N THR A 83 -0.42 -14.33 5.52
CA THR A 83 -1.02 -14.31 4.18
C THR A 83 -2.10 -13.25 4.09
N GLY A 84 -2.42 -12.82 2.87
CA GLY A 84 -3.48 -11.87 2.59
C GLY A 84 -3.84 -11.85 1.11
N ASN A 85 -5.04 -11.39 0.78
CA ASN A 85 -5.47 -11.13 -0.60
C ASN A 85 -5.36 -9.65 -0.98
N VAL A 86 -4.97 -8.82 -0.03
CA VAL A 86 -4.69 -7.40 -0.18
C VAL A 86 -3.29 -7.12 0.36
N MET A 87 -2.52 -6.34 -0.40
CA MET A 87 -1.24 -5.79 0.02
C MET A 87 -1.37 -4.27 0.13
N GLU A 88 -1.02 -3.76 1.30
CA GLU A 88 -1.02 -2.34 1.65
C GLU A 88 0.43 -1.87 1.74
N LEU A 89 0.78 -0.84 0.99
CA LEU A 89 2.11 -0.27 0.97
C LEU A 89 2.04 1.22 1.28
N VAL A 90 2.87 1.69 2.20
CA VAL A 90 2.94 3.11 2.54
C VAL A 90 4.35 3.62 2.26
N TYR A 91 4.47 4.60 1.37
CA TYR A 91 5.76 5.19 1.01
C TYR A 91 5.80 6.69 1.33
N ASP A 92 6.97 7.17 1.75
CA ASP A 92 7.24 8.60 1.78
C ASP A 92 7.27 9.17 0.36
N THR A 93 6.62 10.31 0.14
CA THR A 93 6.50 10.89 -1.21
C THR A 93 7.77 11.60 -1.69
N THR A 94 8.68 11.94 -0.78
CA THR A 94 9.94 12.62 -1.08
C THR A 94 11.04 11.60 -1.37
N THR A 95 11.23 10.63 -0.47
CA THR A 95 12.31 9.64 -0.56
C THR A 95 11.91 8.38 -1.29
N TRP A 96 10.61 8.07 -1.36
CA TRP A 96 10.08 6.80 -1.88
C TRP A 96 10.58 5.58 -1.11
N GLU A 97 10.92 5.76 0.16
CA GLU A 97 11.21 4.68 1.09
C GLU A 97 9.91 4.14 1.70
N SER A 98 9.84 2.82 1.88
CA SER A 98 8.71 2.17 2.53
C SER A 98 8.69 2.57 4.00
N THR A 99 7.56 3.09 4.46
CA THR A 99 7.34 3.50 5.85
C THR A 99 6.40 2.57 6.58
N ASP A 100 5.55 1.84 5.85
CA ASP A 100 4.69 0.79 6.38
C ASP A 100 4.35 -0.26 5.32
N PHE A 101 3.94 -1.44 5.77
CA PHE A 101 3.57 -2.59 4.97
C PHE A 101 2.55 -3.46 5.72
N GLY A 102 1.47 -3.85 5.03
CA GLY A 102 0.44 -4.74 5.56
C GLY A 102 0.00 -5.79 4.55
N LEU A 103 -0.36 -6.97 5.05
CA LEU A 103 -1.19 -7.95 4.34
C LEU A 103 -2.53 -8.04 5.04
N ALA A 104 -3.61 -7.92 4.27
CA ALA A 104 -4.98 -7.90 4.77
C ALA A 104 -5.88 -8.86 3.99
N THR A 105 -7.08 -9.10 4.53
CA THR A 105 -8.15 -9.89 3.88
C THR A 105 -9.21 -9.02 3.20
N SER A 106 -9.15 -7.71 3.42
CA SER A 106 -10.08 -6.70 2.88
C SER A 106 -9.36 -5.39 2.67
N ALA A 107 -9.65 -4.70 1.57
CA ALA A 107 -9.09 -3.39 1.28
C ALA A 107 -9.69 -2.30 2.19
N PRO A 108 -8.90 -1.29 2.60
CA PRO A 108 -9.39 -0.17 3.37
C PRO A 108 -10.22 0.79 2.49
N ASP A 109 -11.11 1.56 3.11
CA ASP A 109 -11.82 2.64 2.40
C ASP A 109 -10.88 3.83 2.17
N LEU A 110 -10.50 4.04 0.90
CA LEU A 110 -9.62 5.15 0.50
C LEU A 110 -10.38 6.47 0.28
N THR A 111 -11.71 6.44 0.24
CA THR A 111 -12.54 7.61 -0.05
C THR A 111 -12.28 8.80 0.88
N PRO A 112 -12.09 8.61 2.21
CA PRO A 112 -11.79 9.72 3.13
C PRO A 112 -10.43 10.35 2.92
N LEU A 113 -9.52 9.69 2.21
CA LEU A 113 -8.13 10.14 2.01
C LEU A 113 -7.98 11.10 0.83
N GLY A 114 -8.96 11.18 -0.07
CA GLY A 114 -9.01 12.15 -1.16
C GLY A 114 -9.02 11.53 -2.56
N GLN A 115 -8.21 12.07 -3.46
CA GLN A 115 -8.20 11.65 -4.86
C GLN A 115 -7.60 10.24 -5.00
N ILE A 116 -8.44 9.29 -5.42
CA ILE A 116 -8.03 7.93 -5.73
C ILE A 116 -7.56 7.87 -7.18
N TYR A 117 -6.39 7.27 -7.38
CA TYR A 117 -5.83 6.89 -8.67
C TYR A 117 -5.90 5.37 -8.82
N LYS A 118 -5.89 4.88 -10.06
CA LYS A 118 -5.99 3.45 -10.38
C LYS A 118 -5.05 3.09 -11.51
N SER A 119 -4.51 1.86 -11.47
CA SER A 119 -3.81 1.30 -12.62
C SER A 119 -4.80 1.13 -13.77
N ASN A 120 -4.39 1.49 -14.99
CA ASN A 120 -5.09 1.02 -16.17
C ASN A 120 -4.88 -0.49 -16.25
N GLY A 121 -5.97 -1.26 -16.27
CA GLY A 121 -5.93 -2.71 -16.46
C GLY A 121 -5.42 -3.12 -17.84
#